data_AF-A0AAW8ND49-F1
#
_entry.id   AF-A0AAW8ND49-F1
#
_cell.length_a   1.000
_cell.length_b   1.000
_cell.length_c   1.000
_cell.angle_alpha   90.00
_cell.angle_beta   90.00
_cell.angle_gamma   90.00
#
_symmetry.space_group_name_H-M   'P 1'
#
loop_
_entity.id
_entity.type
_entity.pdbx_description
1 polymer ?
#
loop_
_entity_poly.entity_id
_entity_poly.type
_entity_poly.pdbx_seq_one_letter_code
_entity_poly.pdbx_strand_id
1 'polypeptide(L)'
;MKVEFKEWPKTPRLFREIVVTEKLDGTNAAVQILELATLDHIVKADGTVELYDPQPIAVVDGFAVYAQSRNRLIFPGKTTDNYGFAGWVENNAASLVEDLGEGIHYGEWWGQGVARKYNAKVKTFSLFNVARYADVTFTTPNLGIVPVLYEGENNTAAIEAALTLLGAGGSVASPGFMNPEGVIVFHSASRQVFKVTLDSNDQGKWQAAA
;
A
#
# COMPACT_ATOMS: atom_id res chain seq x y z
N MET A 1 4.50 -26.75 32.29
CA MET A 1 4.75 -26.16 30.97
C MET A 1 5.32 -27.27 30.08
N LYS A 2 4.69 -27.62 28.96
CA LYS A 2 5.25 -28.60 28.02
C LYS A 2 6.17 -27.87 27.06
N VAL A 3 7.34 -28.43 26.79
CA VAL A 3 8.21 -27.95 25.70
C VAL A 3 7.55 -28.38 24.39
N GLU A 4 7.14 -27.41 23.57
CA GLU A 4 6.62 -27.68 22.23
C GLU A 4 7.78 -27.80 21.24
N PHE A 5 7.69 -28.78 20.34
CA PHE A 5 8.59 -28.87 19.21
C PHE A 5 8.38 -27.66 18.31
N LYS A 6 9.48 -26.98 17.95
CA LYS A 6 9.48 -25.85 17.04
C LYS A 6 10.38 -26.19 15.86
N GLU A 7 9.80 -26.35 14.68
CA GLU A 7 10.56 -26.63 13.47
C GLU A 7 11.41 -25.43 13.04
N TRP A 8 12.51 -25.72 12.33
CA TRP A 8 13.29 -24.70 11.65
C TRP A 8 12.53 -24.24 10.39
N PRO A 9 12.37 -22.92 10.15
CA PRO A 9 11.66 -22.43 8.96
C PRO A 9 12.33 -22.86 7.66
N LYS A 10 11.53 -22.98 6.59
CA LYS A 10 12.05 -23.19 5.24
C LYS A 10 13.02 -22.07 4.86
N THR A 11 14.15 -22.43 4.23
CA THR A 11 15.16 -21.47 3.74
C THR A 11 14.89 -21.13 2.27
N PRO A 12 14.47 -19.89 1.96
CA PRO A 12 14.25 -19.47 0.57
C PRO A 12 15.56 -19.36 -0.21
N ARG A 13 15.49 -19.50 -1.54
CA ARG A 13 16.64 -19.29 -2.43
C ARG A 13 16.88 -17.80 -2.62
N LEU A 14 18.14 -17.34 -2.53
CA LEU A 14 18.51 -15.92 -2.66
C LEU A 14 18.44 -15.39 -4.09
N PHE A 15 18.89 -16.16 -5.08
CA PHE A 15 18.87 -15.76 -6.49
C PHE A 15 17.52 -16.12 -7.11
N ARG A 16 16.52 -15.33 -6.72
CA ARG A 16 15.15 -15.39 -7.25
C ARG A 16 14.73 -14.02 -7.70
N GLU A 17 13.63 -13.96 -8.41
CA GLU A 17 13.15 -12.70 -8.97
C GLU A 17 12.88 -11.69 -7.86
N ILE A 18 13.34 -10.47 -8.08
CA ILE A 18 12.99 -9.29 -7.30
C ILE A 18 12.21 -8.33 -8.16
N VAL A 19 11.35 -7.56 -7.52
CA VAL A 19 10.70 -6.40 -8.11
C VAL A 19 11.09 -5.18 -7.30
N VAL A 20 11.72 -4.22 -7.97
CA VAL A 20 12.16 -2.96 -7.39
C VAL A 20 11.18 -1.87 -7.81
N THR A 21 10.60 -1.20 -6.82
CA THR A 21 9.64 -0.11 -7.05
C THR A 21 10.12 1.16 -6.37
N GLU A 22 9.66 2.32 -6.84
CA GLU A 22 9.91 3.57 -6.12
C GLU A 22 9.24 3.52 -4.74
N LYS A 23 10.00 3.86 -3.71
CA LYS A 23 9.47 4.06 -2.37
C LYS A 23 8.83 5.45 -2.29
N LEU A 24 7.52 5.46 -2.07
CA LEU A 24 6.76 6.67 -1.84
C LEU A 24 6.67 6.98 -0.34
N ASP A 25 6.93 8.23 0.01
CA ASP A 25 6.87 8.77 1.36
C ASP A 25 5.52 9.46 1.55
N GLY A 26 4.52 8.67 1.91
CA GLY A 26 3.17 9.11 2.22
C GLY A 26 2.72 8.53 3.56
N THR A 27 1.57 7.87 3.53
CA THR A 27 1.12 7.05 4.64
C THR A 27 0.59 5.71 4.10
N ASN A 28 0.96 4.62 4.75
CA ASN A 28 0.45 3.31 4.41
C ASN A 28 -1.08 3.27 4.58
N ALA A 29 -1.74 2.75 3.57
CA ALA A 29 -3.18 2.63 3.53
C ALA A 29 -3.62 1.32 2.85
N ALA A 30 -4.86 0.91 3.09
CA ALA A 30 -5.47 -0.17 2.31
C ALA A 30 -6.98 0.04 2.15
N VAL A 31 -7.51 -0.45 1.02
CA VAL A 31 -8.95 -0.64 0.80
C VAL A 31 -9.26 -2.11 1.01
N GLN A 32 -10.23 -2.43 1.85
CA GLN A 32 -10.74 -3.80 1.97
C GLN A 32 -12.10 -3.88 1.30
N ILE A 33 -12.29 -4.89 0.45
CA ILE A 33 -13.52 -5.15 -0.28
C ILE A 33 -13.89 -6.60 0.03
N LEU A 34 -14.93 -6.78 0.82
CA LEU A 34 -15.32 -8.09 1.36
C LEU A 34 -16.75 -8.40 0.92
N GLU A 35 -17.02 -9.63 0.50
CA GLU A 35 -18.38 -10.04 0.16
C GLU A 35 -19.27 -9.89 1.41
N LEU A 36 -20.36 -9.15 1.27
CA LEU A 36 -21.27 -8.80 2.35
C LEU A 36 -21.83 -10.06 3.04
N ALA A 37 -22.01 -11.14 2.29
CA ALA A 37 -22.49 -12.43 2.77
C ALA A 37 -21.51 -13.15 3.72
N THR A 38 -20.23 -12.77 3.70
CA THR A 38 -19.18 -13.39 4.52
C THR A 38 -18.99 -12.73 5.88
N LEU A 39 -19.64 -11.58 6.09
CA LEU A 39 -19.48 -10.79 7.30
C LEU A 39 -20.55 -11.15 8.36
N ASP A 40 -20.20 -11.02 9.64
CA ASP A 40 -21.10 -11.24 10.76
C ASP A 40 -22.03 -10.03 10.98
N HIS A 41 -23.35 -10.23 10.88
CA HIS A 41 -24.33 -9.15 11.04
C HIS A 41 -25.02 -9.22 12.42
N ILE A 42 -25.39 -8.05 12.96
CA ILE A 42 -26.16 -7.96 14.20
C ILE A 42 -27.60 -7.65 13.85
N VAL A 43 -28.54 -8.47 14.31
CA VAL A 43 -29.97 -8.14 14.24
C VAL A 43 -30.34 -7.36 15.51
N LYS A 44 -30.71 -6.09 15.36
CA LYS A 44 -31.18 -5.24 16.45
C LYS A 44 -32.54 -5.73 16.97
N ALA A 45 -32.85 -5.32 18.20
CA ALA A 45 -34.10 -5.69 18.89
C ALA A 45 -35.38 -5.20 18.17
N ASP A 46 -35.28 -4.16 17.34
CA ASP A 46 -36.38 -3.66 16.50
C ASP A 46 -36.52 -4.39 15.16
N GLY A 47 -35.73 -5.46 14.95
CA GLY A 47 -35.72 -6.24 13.72
C GLY A 47 -34.87 -5.63 12.59
N THR A 48 -34.25 -4.47 12.81
CA THR A 48 -33.30 -3.90 11.84
C THR A 48 -31.95 -4.61 11.92
N VAL A 49 -31.27 -4.79 10.79
CA VAL A 49 -29.91 -5.33 10.80
C VAL A 49 -28.93 -4.17 10.98
N GLU A 50 -28.18 -4.16 12.08
CA GLU A 50 -26.95 -3.37 12.17
C GLU A 50 -25.88 -4.08 11.35
N LEU A 51 -25.56 -3.48 10.21
CA LEU A 51 -24.68 -4.08 9.21
C LEU A 51 -23.23 -4.08 9.70
N TYR A 52 -22.82 -5.14 10.39
CA TYR A 52 -21.41 -5.47 10.66
C TYR A 52 -20.73 -4.56 11.70
N ASP A 53 -19.96 -5.16 12.62
CA ASP A 53 -19.10 -4.40 13.55
C ASP A 53 -17.63 -4.77 13.27
N PRO A 54 -16.81 -3.82 12.79
CA PRO A 54 -17.14 -2.42 12.50
C PRO A 54 -17.99 -2.24 11.24
N GLN A 55 -18.78 -1.15 11.21
CA GLN A 55 -19.60 -0.76 10.06
C GLN A 55 -18.69 -0.46 8.85
N PRO A 56 -19.07 -0.88 7.62
CA PRO A 56 -18.33 -0.48 6.42
C PRO A 56 -18.51 1.01 6.11
N ILE A 57 -17.56 1.56 5.36
CA ILE A 57 -17.66 2.93 4.83
C ILE A 57 -18.74 3.01 3.76
N ALA A 58 -18.87 1.96 2.93
CA ALA A 58 -19.89 1.85 1.91
C ALA A 58 -20.25 0.38 1.66
N VAL A 59 -21.46 0.16 1.15
CA VAL A 59 -21.88 -1.13 0.61
C VAL A 59 -22.24 -0.92 -0.86
N VAL A 60 -21.59 -1.66 -1.76
CA VAL A 60 -21.74 -1.54 -3.22
C VAL A 60 -21.82 -2.94 -3.79
N ASP A 61 -22.87 -3.23 -4.56
CA ASP A 61 -23.03 -4.47 -5.33
C ASP A 61 -22.77 -5.76 -4.52
N GLY A 62 -23.22 -5.79 -3.26
CA GLY A 62 -23.03 -6.94 -2.38
C GLY A 62 -21.64 -7.03 -1.75
N PHE A 63 -20.83 -5.98 -1.83
CA PHE A 63 -19.54 -5.87 -1.15
C PHE A 63 -19.55 -4.76 -0.10
N ALA A 64 -18.94 -5.03 1.04
CA ALA A 64 -18.62 -4.06 2.07
C ALA A 64 -17.22 -3.47 1.83
N VAL A 65 -17.12 -2.14 1.84
CA VAL A 65 -15.88 -1.41 1.58
C VAL A 65 -15.39 -0.76 2.87
N TYR A 66 -14.12 -1.01 3.20
CA TYR A 66 -13.44 -0.44 4.37
C TYR A 66 -12.16 0.29 3.94
N ALA A 67 -11.78 1.32 4.71
CA ALA A 67 -10.47 1.94 4.61
C ALA A 67 -9.66 1.66 5.88
N GLN A 68 -8.37 1.42 5.71
CA GLN A 68 -7.44 1.24 6.82
C GLN A 68 -6.17 2.06 6.64
N SER A 69 -5.56 2.40 7.78
CA SER A 69 -4.16 2.77 7.87
C SER A 69 -3.29 1.53 8.12
N ARG A 70 -2.02 1.72 8.48
CA ARG A 70 -1.10 0.63 8.83
C ARG A 70 -1.58 -0.29 9.96
N ASN A 71 -2.31 0.25 10.94
CA ASN A 71 -2.56 -0.47 12.20
C ASN A 71 -4.00 -0.41 12.70
N ARG A 72 -4.92 0.21 11.94
CA ARG A 72 -6.34 0.33 12.31
C ARG A 72 -7.20 0.68 11.10
N LEU A 73 -8.48 0.32 11.17
CA LEU A 73 -9.51 0.91 10.32
C LEU A 73 -9.67 2.41 10.59
N ILE A 74 -10.06 3.14 9.57
CA ILE A 74 -10.27 4.58 9.60
C ILE A 74 -11.56 4.92 8.89
N PHE A 75 -12.23 6.00 9.32
CA PHE A 75 -13.55 6.39 8.83
C PHE A 75 -13.53 7.85 8.39
N PRO A 76 -14.37 8.23 7.41
CA PRO A 76 -14.50 9.62 7.00
C PRO A 76 -14.78 10.54 8.18
N GLY A 77 -14.30 11.78 8.10
CA GLY A 77 -14.53 12.82 9.10
C GLY A 77 -13.29 13.19 9.91
N LYS A 78 -13.48 13.85 11.05
CA LYS A 78 -12.40 14.52 11.76
C LYS A 78 -11.63 13.65 12.76
N THR A 79 -12.19 12.50 13.14
CA THR A 79 -11.69 11.73 14.29
C THR A 79 -10.68 10.67 13.88
N THR A 80 -10.99 9.86 12.87
CA THR A 80 -10.18 8.68 12.53
C THR A 80 -9.59 8.73 11.13
N ASP A 81 -10.08 9.60 10.25
CA ASP A 81 -9.56 9.76 8.89
C ASP A 81 -8.04 10.06 8.91
N ASN A 82 -7.33 9.47 7.95
CA ASN A 82 -5.90 9.63 7.76
C ASN A 82 -5.64 10.43 6.48
N TYR A 83 -5.50 11.75 6.62
CA TYR A 83 -5.27 12.68 5.51
C TYR A 83 -6.33 12.63 4.39
N GLY A 84 -7.60 12.38 4.73
CA GLY A 84 -8.71 12.33 3.78
C GLY A 84 -8.78 11.04 2.98
N PHE A 85 -8.00 10.01 3.33
CA PHE A 85 -8.05 8.72 2.63
C PHE A 85 -9.40 8.03 2.81
N ALA A 86 -9.95 8.03 4.03
CA ALA A 86 -11.22 7.36 4.27
C ALA A 86 -12.36 8.04 3.51
N GLY A 87 -12.39 9.38 3.52
CA GLY A 87 -13.32 10.15 2.67
C GLY A 87 -13.09 9.95 1.17
N TRP A 88 -11.84 9.76 0.70
CA TRP A 88 -11.60 9.41 -0.70
C TRP A 88 -12.13 8.01 -1.04
N VAL A 89 -11.97 7.02 -0.16
CA VAL A 89 -12.56 5.68 -0.34
C VAL A 89 -14.09 5.75 -0.40
N GLU A 90 -14.72 6.50 0.50
CA GLU A 90 -16.18 6.70 0.51
C GLU A 90 -16.68 7.26 -0.83
N ASN A 91 -16.07 8.34 -1.30
CA ASN A 91 -16.47 9.02 -2.54
C ASN A 91 -16.25 8.18 -3.81
N ASN A 92 -15.40 7.15 -3.75
CA ASN A 92 -15.03 6.34 -4.91
C ASN A 92 -15.38 4.85 -4.72
N ALA A 93 -16.20 4.51 -3.72
CA ALA A 93 -16.44 3.11 -3.35
C ALA A 93 -16.92 2.25 -4.52
N ALA A 94 -17.80 2.78 -5.38
CA ALA A 94 -18.32 2.06 -6.53
C ALA A 94 -17.24 1.69 -7.55
N SER A 95 -16.46 2.68 -8.02
CA SER A 95 -15.37 2.43 -8.97
C SER A 95 -14.25 1.60 -8.35
N LEU A 96 -14.02 1.70 -7.03
CA LEU A 96 -13.05 0.85 -6.33
C LEU A 96 -13.45 -0.63 -6.33
N VAL A 97 -14.75 -0.94 -6.17
CA VAL A 97 -15.24 -2.32 -6.27
C VAL A 97 -15.05 -2.87 -7.68
N GLU A 98 -15.35 -2.07 -8.70
CA GLU A 98 -15.15 -2.46 -10.11
C GLU A 98 -13.67 -2.66 -10.45
N ASP A 99 -12.82 -1.69 -10.07
CA ASP A 99 -11.40 -1.66 -10.42
C ASP A 99 -10.55 -2.69 -9.67
N LEU A 100 -10.85 -2.92 -8.38
CA LEU A 100 -9.99 -3.73 -7.50
C LEU A 100 -10.54 -5.13 -7.23
N GLY A 101 -11.87 -5.28 -7.28
CA GLY A 101 -12.57 -6.49 -6.87
C GLY A 101 -12.34 -6.87 -5.41
N GLU A 102 -12.75 -8.08 -5.04
CA GLU A 102 -12.63 -8.59 -3.68
C GLU A 102 -11.16 -8.66 -3.20
N GLY A 103 -10.96 -8.40 -1.91
CA GLY A 103 -9.72 -8.60 -1.18
C GLY A 103 -9.24 -7.35 -0.45
N ILE A 104 -8.00 -7.43 0.05
CA ILE A 104 -7.34 -6.32 0.73
C ILE A 104 -6.24 -5.77 -0.17
N HIS A 105 -6.35 -4.47 -0.45
CA HIS A 105 -5.56 -3.77 -1.45
C HIS A 105 -4.65 -2.77 -0.79
N TYR A 106 -3.41 -3.17 -0.52
CA TYR A 106 -2.42 -2.32 0.13
C TYR A 106 -1.73 -1.38 -0.86
N GLY A 107 -1.52 -0.15 -0.40
CA GLY A 107 -0.81 0.87 -1.16
C GLY A 107 -0.32 2.02 -0.28
N GLU A 108 0.23 3.03 -0.93
CA GLU A 108 0.62 4.28 -0.31
C GLU A 108 -0.40 5.36 -0.65
N TRP A 109 -0.89 6.08 0.37
CA TRP A 109 -1.61 7.33 0.20
C TRP A 109 -0.61 8.48 0.30
N TRP A 110 -0.37 9.18 -0.80
CA TRP A 110 0.70 10.17 -0.89
C TRP A 110 0.26 11.41 -1.69
N GLY A 111 1.12 12.43 -1.74
CA GLY A 111 0.85 13.66 -2.49
C GLY A 111 0.41 14.82 -1.60
N GLN A 112 -0.44 15.70 -2.11
CA GLN A 112 -0.71 17.01 -1.52
C GLN A 112 -1.04 16.95 -0.02
N GLY A 113 -0.19 17.57 0.81
CA GLY A 113 -0.40 17.66 2.26
C GLY A 113 -0.08 16.39 3.05
N VAL A 114 0.55 15.38 2.42
CA VAL A 114 1.02 14.15 3.07
C VAL A 114 2.54 14.07 2.94
N ALA A 115 3.25 13.92 4.07
CA ALA A 115 4.70 13.71 4.16
C ALA A 115 5.52 14.55 3.15
N ARG A 116 6.21 13.93 2.18
CA ARG A 116 7.06 14.64 1.19
C ARG A 116 6.29 15.46 0.17
N LYS A 117 4.97 15.30 0.07
CA LYS A 117 4.02 16.00 -0.82
C LYS A 117 4.26 15.81 -2.32
N TYR A 118 5.48 15.49 -2.74
CA TYR A 118 5.88 15.19 -4.11
C TYR A 118 5.55 16.31 -5.11
N ASN A 119 5.48 17.58 -4.66
CA ASN A 119 4.96 18.71 -5.45
C ASN A 119 3.57 18.45 -6.07
N ALA A 120 2.83 17.46 -5.57
CA ALA A 120 1.55 17.06 -6.10
C ALA A 120 0.45 18.04 -5.66
N LYS A 121 -0.48 18.31 -6.57
CA LYS A 121 -1.66 19.15 -6.31
C LYS A 121 -2.85 18.35 -5.74
N VAL A 122 -2.80 17.04 -5.85
CA VAL A 122 -3.80 16.09 -5.38
C VAL A 122 -3.12 14.99 -4.57
N LYS A 123 -3.93 14.17 -3.89
CA LYS A 123 -3.45 12.94 -3.25
C LYS A 123 -3.77 11.75 -4.15
N THR A 124 -2.91 10.75 -4.12
CA THR A 124 -2.96 9.57 -4.98
C THR A 124 -2.80 8.33 -4.12
N PHE A 125 -3.57 7.29 -4.42
CA PHE A 125 -3.40 5.97 -3.84
C PHE A 125 -2.67 5.06 -4.83
N SER A 126 -1.46 4.64 -4.49
CA SER A 126 -0.63 3.79 -5.35
C SER A 126 -0.47 2.41 -4.74
N LEU A 127 -1.02 1.39 -5.40
CA LEU A 127 -1.02 -0.01 -4.98
C LEU A 127 0.39 -0.60 -5.01
N PHE A 128 0.70 -1.47 -4.05
CA PHE A 128 2.01 -2.14 -3.96
C PHE A 128 2.11 -3.44 -4.77
N ASN A 129 1.00 -4.12 -5.02
CA ASN A 129 1.00 -5.40 -5.73
C ASN A 129 1.00 -5.17 -7.25
N VAL A 130 2.16 -4.82 -7.78
CA VAL A 130 2.37 -4.50 -9.21
C VAL A 130 1.91 -5.62 -10.14
N ALA A 131 2.18 -6.89 -9.79
CA ALA A 131 1.84 -8.02 -10.63
C ALA A 131 0.33 -8.26 -10.71
N ARG A 132 -0.41 -8.04 -9.61
CA ARG A 132 -1.88 -8.17 -9.62
C ARG A 132 -2.55 -7.15 -10.55
N TYR A 133 -1.93 -6.00 -10.74
CA TYR A 133 -2.53 -4.85 -11.40
C TYR A 133 -1.86 -4.43 -12.72
N ALA A 134 -0.89 -5.20 -13.21
CA ALA A 134 -0.03 -4.82 -14.33
C ALA A 134 -0.81 -4.40 -15.59
N ASP A 135 -1.93 -5.06 -15.86
CA ASP A 135 -2.75 -4.85 -17.06
C ASP A 135 -4.09 -4.16 -16.76
N VAL A 136 -4.27 -3.62 -15.55
CA VAL A 136 -5.52 -2.99 -15.14
C VAL A 136 -5.50 -1.51 -15.50
N THR A 137 -6.55 -1.06 -16.21
CA THR A 137 -6.83 0.37 -16.40
C THR A 137 -7.85 0.81 -15.37
N PHE A 138 -7.43 1.62 -14.41
CA PHE A 138 -8.32 2.12 -13.36
C PHE A 138 -9.22 3.23 -13.87
N THR A 139 -10.49 3.16 -13.50
CA THR A 139 -11.46 4.24 -13.70
C THR A 139 -11.50 5.18 -12.49
N THR A 140 -11.11 4.68 -11.32
CA THR A 140 -11.08 5.43 -10.06
C THR A 140 -10.08 6.60 -10.11
N PRO A 141 -10.52 7.84 -9.87
CA PRO A 141 -9.65 9.01 -9.88
C PRO A 141 -8.52 8.92 -8.86
N ASN A 142 -7.28 9.13 -9.33
CA ASN A 142 -6.06 9.11 -8.51
C ASN A 142 -5.77 7.75 -7.84
N LEU A 143 -6.22 6.66 -8.47
CA LEU A 143 -5.76 5.31 -8.21
C LEU A 143 -4.65 4.94 -9.20
N GLY A 144 -3.60 4.29 -8.73
CA GLY A 144 -2.53 3.78 -9.59
C GLY A 144 -1.71 2.70 -8.89
N ILE A 145 -0.52 2.45 -9.43
CA ILE A 145 0.43 1.47 -8.90
C ILE A 145 1.75 2.22 -8.66
N VAL A 146 2.52 1.79 -7.66
CA VAL A 146 3.89 2.31 -7.51
C VAL A 146 4.73 2.03 -8.77
N PRO A 147 5.59 2.97 -9.23
CA PRO A 147 6.41 2.74 -10.41
C PRO A 147 7.38 1.57 -10.22
N VAL A 148 7.42 0.64 -11.17
CA VAL A 148 8.45 -0.41 -11.26
C VAL A 148 9.70 0.18 -11.90
N LEU A 149 10.84 0.00 -11.24
CA LEU A 149 12.15 0.48 -11.68
C LEU A 149 13.03 -0.65 -12.21
N TYR A 150 12.80 -1.88 -11.73
CA TYR A 150 13.46 -3.08 -12.20
C TYR A 150 12.65 -4.32 -11.83
N GLU A 151 12.64 -5.32 -12.71
CA GLU A 151 12.08 -6.64 -12.47
C GLU A 151 13.02 -7.68 -13.10
N GLY A 152 13.43 -8.67 -12.32
CA GLY A 152 14.38 -9.67 -12.77
C GLY A 152 15.12 -10.37 -11.62
N GLU A 153 16.20 -11.07 -11.92
CA GLU A 153 16.99 -11.79 -10.91
C GLU A 153 17.49 -10.84 -9.80
N ASN A 154 17.57 -11.36 -8.56
CA ASN A 154 18.12 -10.64 -7.41
C ASN A 154 19.57 -10.18 -7.68
N ASN A 155 19.70 -8.89 -8.00
CA ASN A 155 20.94 -8.27 -8.44
C ASN A 155 21.14 -6.93 -7.73
N THR A 156 22.15 -6.84 -6.88
CA THR A 156 22.50 -5.62 -6.14
C THR A 156 22.81 -4.45 -7.09
N ALA A 157 23.48 -4.69 -8.21
CA ALA A 157 23.79 -3.63 -9.18
C ALA A 157 22.52 -3.02 -9.80
N ALA A 158 21.45 -3.82 -9.99
CA ALA A 158 20.17 -3.32 -10.48
C ALA A 158 19.46 -2.45 -9.43
N ILE A 159 19.54 -2.81 -8.15
CA ILE A 159 19.00 -2.03 -7.03
C ILE A 159 19.75 -0.69 -6.91
N GLU A 160 21.08 -0.71 -6.96
CA GLU A 160 21.94 0.48 -6.93
C GLU A 160 21.70 1.39 -8.14
N ALA A 161 21.51 0.82 -9.33
CA ALA A 161 21.15 1.58 -10.53
C ALA A 161 19.80 2.28 -10.36
N ALA A 162 18.78 1.59 -9.85
CA ALA A 162 17.46 2.20 -9.59
C ALA A 162 17.56 3.37 -8.60
N LEU A 163 18.32 3.22 -7.50
CA LEU A 163 18.58 4.31 -6.55
C LEU A 163 19.33 5.47 -7.20
N THR A 164 20.37 5.19 -7.98
CA THR A 164 21.17 6.21 -8.67
C THR A 164 20.31 7.02 -9.64
N LEU A 165 19.44 6.36 -10.39
CA LEU A 165 18.51 7.00 -11.31
C LEU A 165 17.50 7.90 -10.58
N LEU A 166 16.93 7.44 -9.46
CA LEU A 166 16.07 8.28 -8.63
C LEU A 166 16.82 9.48 -8.03
N GLY A 167 18.03 9.28 -7.52
CA GLY A 167 18.83 10.34 -6.92
C GLY A 167 19.25 11.42 -7.91
N ALA A 168 19.53 11.03 -9.16
CA ALA A 168 19.92 11.97 -10.22
C ALA A 168 18.72 12.58 -10.97
N GLY A 169 17.67 11.80 -11.20
CA GLY A 169 16.53 12.14 -12.06
C GLY A 169 15.26 12.57 -11.32
N GLY A 170 15.20 12.36 -10.01
CA GLY A 170 14.00 12.59 -9.20
C GLY A 170 12.99 11.45 -9.25
N SER A 171 11.81 11.69 -8.66
CA SER A 171 10.71 10.74 -8.59
C SER A 171 10.15 10.40 -9.98
N VAL A 172 9.95 9.11 -10.23
CA VAL A 172 9.23 8.61 -11.41
C VAL A 172 7.72 8.80 -11.21
N ALA A 173 7.23 8.58 -9.98
CA ALA A 173 5.81 8.78 -9.66
C ALA A 173 5.36 10.25 -9.77
N SER A 174 6.26 11.20 -9.52
CA SER A 174 5.99 12.63 -9.63
C SER A 174 7.12 13.36 -10.37
N PRO A 175 7.04 13.45 -11.72
CA PRO A 175 8.07 14.09 -12.52
C PRO A 175 8.38 15.53 -12.07
N GLY A 176 9.67 15.84 -11.92
CA GLY A 176 10.16 17.12 -11.43
C GLY A 176 10.28 17.24 -9.91
N PHE A 177 9.93 16.21 -9.15
CA PHE A 177 10.21 16.15 -7.71
C PHE A 177 11.59 15.51 -7.45
N MET A 178 12.58 16.34 -7.12
CA MET A 178 14.00 15.95 -7.02
C MET A 178 14.43 15.36 -5.67
N ASN A 179 13.49 14.99 -4.80
CA ASN A 179 13.80 14.44 -3.48
C ASN A 179 13.04 13.14 -3.17
N PRO A 180 13.13 12.10 -4.05
CA PRO A 180 12.49 10.81 -3.79
C PRO A 180 13.06 10.12 -2.54
N GLU A 181 12.29 9.24 -1.90
CA GLU A 181 12.71 8.60 -0.65
C GLU A 181 13.71 7.45 -0.87
N GLY A 182 13.52 6.67 -1.93
CA GLY A 182 14.35 5.53 -2.26
C GLY A 182 13.58 4.44 -3.00
N VAL A 183 13.91 3.18 -2.73
CA VAL A 183 13.30 2.02 -3.38
C VAL A 183 12.76 0.99 -2.39
N ILE A 184 11.77 0.23 -2.85
CA ILE A 184 11.27 -0.98 -2.22
C ILE A 184 11.71 -2.18 -3.06
N VAL A 185 12.22 -3.22 -2.42
CA VAL A 185 12.65 -4.48 -3.07
C VAL A 185 11.79 -5.62 -2.54
N PHE A 186 10.88 -6.12 -3.36
CA PHE A 186 10.14 -7.34 -3.08
C PHE A 186 10.93 -8.54 -3.59
N HIS A 187 11.13 -9.57 -2.76
CA HIS A 187 11.80 -10.80 -3.16
C HIS A 187 10.80 -11.97 -3.23
N SER A 188 10.54 -12.46 -4.44
CA SER A 188 9.47 -13.42 -4.77
C SER A 188 9.47 -14.68 -3.91
N ALA A 189 10.63 -15.30 -3.69
CA ALA A 189 10.70 -16.59 -3.00
C ALA A 189 10.60 -16.51 -1.47
N SER A 190 11.01 -15.38 -0.87
CA SER A 190 10.85 -15.16 0.58
C SER A 190 9.53 -14.45 0.90
N ARG A 191 8.90 -13.82 -0.11
CA ARG A 191 7.75 -12.93 0.03
C ARG A 191 8.01 -11.78 1.01
N GLN A 192 9.28 -11.41 1.18
CA GLN A 192 9.69 -10.31 2.02
C GLN A 192 9.89 -9.04 1.20
N VAL A 193 9.66 -7.92 1.86
CA VAL A 193 9.81 -6.57 1.31
C VAL A 193 10.92 -5.88 2.09
N PHE A 194 11.91 -5.38 1.37
CA PHE A 194 13.01 -4.59 1.90
C PHE A 194 12.90 -3.16 1.37
N LYS A 195 13.57 -2.23 2.03
CA LYS A 195 13.67 -0.85 1.56
C LYS A 195 15.13 -0.44 1.54
N VAL A 196 15.46 0.49 0.65
CA VAL A 196 16.73 1.20 0.65
C VAL A 196 16.43 2.67 0.46
N THR A 197 16.87 3.54 1.37
CA THR A 197 16.59 4.98 1.30
C THR A 197 17.78 5.79 0.78
N LEU A 198 17.50 6.83 0.00
CA LEU A 198 18.52 7.80 -0.44
C LEU A 198 19.00 8.68 0.73
N ASP A 199 18.12 8.92 1.71
CA ASP A 199 18.47 9.63 2.93
C ASP A 199 19.57 8.88 3.70
N SER A 200 20.62 9.60 4.10
CA SER A 200 21.72 9.10 4.93
C SER A 200 22.39 7.83 4.40
N ASN A 201 22.36 7.57 3.09
CA ASN A 201 22.92 6.37 2.46
C ASN A 201 22.39 5.06 3.10
N ASP A 202 21.07 4.98 3.30
CA ASP A 202 20.35 3.87 3.94
C ASP A 202 20.76 3.57 5.41
N GLN A 203 21.49 4.49 6.06
CA GLN A 203 21.77 4.35 7.49
C GLN A 203 20.45 4.36 8.27
N GLY A 204 20.21 3.30 9.04
CA GLY A 204 19.07 3.24 9.95
C GLY A 204 19.11 4.43 10.93
N LYS A 205 17.94 4.84 11.44
CA LYS A 205 17.81 5.98 12.38
C LYS A 205 18.76 5.91 13.60
N TRP A 206 19.30 4.73 13.91
CA TRP A 206 20.22 4.48 15.02
C TRP A 206 21.70 4.46 14.62
N GLN A 207 22.03 4.40 13.32
CA GLN A 207 23.41 4.37 12.81
C GLN A 207 23.95 5.76 12.49
N ALA A 208 23.07 6.72 12.18
CA ALA A 208 23.45 8.12 11.90
C ALA A 208 23.77 8.95 13.16
N ALA A 209 23.63 8.37 14.37
CA ALA A 209 23.83 9.04 15.65
C ALA A 209 25.09 8.57 16.41
N ALA A 210 26.00 7.86 15.74
CA ALA A 210 27.25 7.36 16.30
C ALA A 210 28.47 8.08 15.71
#